data_AF-A0A2N0ZPT6-F1
#
_entry.id   AF-A0A2N0ZPT6-F1
#
_cell.length_a   1.000
_cell.length_b   1.000
_cell.length_c   1.000
_cell.angle_alpha   90.00
_cell.angle_beta   90.00
_cell.angle_gamma   90.00
#
_symmetry.space_group_name_H-M   'P 1'
#
loop_
_entity.id
_entity.type
_entity.pdbx_description
1 polymer ?
#
loop_
_entity_poly.entity_id
_entity_poly.type
_entity_poly.pdbx_seq_one_letter_code
_entity_poly.pdbx_strand_id
1 'polypeptide(L)'
;MNDNAQQDQININKDVNHPNSGIPVSEGVTAQQSNHIAQTANNSSTATKSQDSTNLALINWLGCLFFGFIPPLIIMLVKKDDPYVQSQAKEALNWCITFFITYIVLWIVAMILGAILAFIWAPLAFIPMIFVFLYAFSHLVFCIMGAVKCSSGQDFKVPFNIRLIK
;
A
#
# COMPACT_ATOMS: atom_id res chain seq x y z
N MET A 1 21.26 -57.07 56.01
CA MET A 1 21.74 -56.45 54.76
C MET A 1 20.82 -55.27 54.50
N ASN A 2 21.17 -54.01 54.76
CA ASN A 2 22.21 -53.15 54.20
C ASN A 2 21.49 -51.93 53.57
N ASP A 3 22.16 -50.79 53.64
CA ASP A 3 21.90 -49.51 52.96
C ASP A 3 20.91 -48.53 53.60
N ASN A 4 21.47 -47.84 54.60
CA ASN A 4 21.48 -46.38 54.60
C ASN A 4 21.80 -45.85 53.19
N ALA A 5 21.03 -44.89 52.68
CA ALA A 5 21.53 -43.57 52.31
C ALA A 5 20.43 -42.70 51.70
N GLN A 6 20.10 -41.60 52.40
CA GLN A 6 19.94 -40.25 51.84
C GLN A 6 18.82 -40.04 50.78
N GLN A 7 17.91 -39.07 50.86
CA GLN A 7 17.86 -37.84 51.61
C GLN A 7 16.46 -37.23 51.39
N ASP A 8 15.93 -36.57 52.42
CA ASP A 8 15.22 -35.29 52.37
C ASP A 8 14.39 -34.90 51.13
N GLN A 9 13.10 -34.65 51.33
CA GLN A 9 12.60 -33.30 51.64
C GLN A 9 11.05 -33.33 51.69
N ILE A 10 10.57 -33.20 52.92
CA ILE A 10 9.46 -32.37 53.40
C ILE A 10 8.81 -31.45 52.32
N ASN A 11 7.49 -31.53 52.15
CA ASN A 11 6.57 -30.36 52.21
C ASN A 11 5.11 -30.84 52.13
N ILE A 12 4.34 -30.97 53.22
CA ILE A 12 3.63 -29.93 53.98
C ILE A 12 3.01 -28.83 53.10
N ASN A 13 1.87 -29.14 52.49
CA ASN A 13 0.74 -28.22 52.44
C ASN A 13 -0.53 -29.09 52.30
N LYS A 14 -1.11 -29.55 53.41
CA LYS A 14 -2.21 -28.86 54.11
C LYS A 14 -3.32 -28.41 53.17
N ASP A 15 -4.39 -29.19 53.21
CA ASP A 15 -5.76 -28.76 53.48
C ASP A 15 -6.14 -27.35 53.03
N VAL A 16 -7.18 -27.29 52.19
CA VAL A 16 -8.37 -26.44 52.30
C VAL A 16 -8.95 -26.32 50.88
N ASN A 17 -10.03 -27.07 50.57
CA ASN A 17 -11.37 -26.48 50.44
C ASN A 17 -12.42 -27.52 49.99
N HIS A 18 -13.64 -27.32 50.49
CA HIS A 18 -14.89 -28.03 50.25
C HIS A 18 -15.38 -27.88 48.78
N PRO A 19 -16.38 -28.65 48.31
CA PRO A 19 -16.79 -28.71 46.91
C PRO A 19 -17.66 -27.48 46.54
N ASN A 20 -17.24 -26.74 45.52
CA ASN A 20 -18.07 -25.68 44.94
C ASN A 20 -18.89 -26.24 43.78
N SER A 21 -20.20 -26.34 43.98
CA SER A 21 -21.20 -26.65 42.98
C SER A 21 -21.33 -25.52 41.95
N GLY A 22 -21.02 -25.86 40.70
CA GLY A 22 -21.69 -25.37 39.48
C GLY A 22 -21.79 -23.86 39.23
N ILE A 23 -20.85 -23.33 38.45
CA ILE A 23 -21.11 -22.41 37.32
C ILE A 23 -20.07 -22.71 36.22
N PRO A 24 -20.45 -23.06 34.97
CA PRO A 24 -19.49 -23.10 33.86
C PRO A 24 -19.17 -21.66 33.44
N VAL A 25 -18.02 -21.15 33.85
CA VAL A 25 -17.52 -19.85 33.38
C VAL A 25 -16.86 -20.04 32.02
N SER A 26 -17.53 -19.53 31.00
CA SER A 26 -17.13 -19.33 29.61
C SER A 26 -15.61 -19.33 29.35
N GLU A 27 -15.11 -20.45 28.83
CA GLU A 27 -13.74 -20.65 28.31
C GLU A 27 -13.51 -19.99 26.94
N GLY A 28 -14.50 -19.22 26.43
CA GLY A 28 -14.52 -18.72 25.06
C GLY A 28 -13.97 -17.30 24.82
N VAL A 29 -13.70 -16.52 25.87
CA VAL A 29 -13.27 -15.10 25.69
C VAL A 29 -11.74 -14.95 25.70
N THR A 30 -11.01 -15.86 26.34
CA THR A 30 -9.54 -15.77 26.45
C THR A 30 -8.81 -16.27 25.19
N ALA A 31 -9.45 -17.09 24.35
CA ALA A 31 -8.85 -17.63 23.12
C ALA A 31 -8.83 -16.65 21.93
N GLN A 32 -9.54 -15.52 22.02
CA GLN A 32 -9.56 -14.51 20.94
C GLN A 32 -8.46 -13.45 21.09
N GLN A 33 -7.97 -13.23 22.32
CA GLN A 33 -6.85 -12.32 22.59
C GLN A 33 -5.49 -12.93 22.22
N SER A 34 -5.34 -14.26 22.35
CA SER A 34 -4.08 -14.96 22.04
C SER A 34 -3.75 -14.99 20.54
N ASN A 35 -4.76 -14.97 19.66
CA ASN A 35 -4.56 -14.90 18.21
C ASN A 35 -4.14 -13.51 17.72
N HIS A 36 -4.41 -12.44 18.49
CA HIS A 36 -3.93 -11.09 18.19
C HIS A 36 -2.45 -10.88 18.51
N ILE A 37 -1.86 -11.73 19.37
CA ILE A 37 -0.43 -11.68 19.70
C ILE A 37 0.36 -12.63 18.79
N ALA A 38 -0.24 -13.74 18.36
CA ALA A 38 0.38 -14.67 17.41
C ALA A 38 0.45 -14.10 15.97
N GLN A 39 -0.47 -13.21 15.57
CA GLN A 39 -0.42 -12.52 14.27
C GLN A 39 0.64 -11.40 14.22
N THR A 40 1.21 -11.01 15.36
CA THR A 40 2.31 -10.02 15.40
C THR A 40 3.68 -10.69 15.23
N ALA A 41 3.76 -12.02 15.33
CA ALA A 41 5.02 -12.77 15.30
C ALA A 41 5.32 -13.47 13.96
N ASN A 42 4.36 -13.56 13.04
CA ASN A 42 4.57 -14.25 11.75
C ASN A 42 4.86 -13.31 10.57
N ASN A 43 4.88 -11.99 10.79
CA ASN A 43 5.26 -11.01 9.77
C ASN A 43 6.78 -10.71 9.75
N SER A 44 7.55 -11.35 10.62
CA SER A 44 8.96 -11.00 10.90
C SER A 44 9.99 -11.93 10.23
N SER A 45 9.67 -12.59 9.12
CA SER A 45 10.65 -13.46 8.45
C SER A 45 10.48 -13.64 6.93
N THR A 46 10.31 -12.54 6.20
CA THR A 46 10.81 -12.42 4.83
C THR A 46 11.33 -11.01 4.63
N ALA A 47 12.50 -10.84 4.03
CA ALA A 47 13.09 -9.55 3.66
C ALA A 47 12.26 -8.84 2.56
N THR A 48 11.04 -8.44 2.92
CA THR A 48 10.05 -7.70 2.13
C THR A 48 9.69 -6.48 2.98
N LYS A 49 9.67 -5.28 2.37
CA LYS A 49 9.38 -4.01 3.06
C LYS A 49 8.11 -4.10 3.92
N SER A 50 8.04 -3.29 5.00
CA SER A 50 6.91 -3.24 5.94
C SER A 50 5.56 -3.27 5.21
N GLN A 51 4.63 -4.14 5.63
CA GLN A 51 3.32 -4.27 4.99
C GLN A 51 2.57 -2.93 4.92
N ASP A 52 2.69 -2.10 5.96
CA ASP A 52 2.10 -0.76 6.01
C ASP A 52 2.69 0.18 4.95
N SER A 53 3.99 0.04 4.68
CA SER A 53 4.70 0.83 3.67
C SER A 53 4.23 0.48 2.26
N THR A 54 4.05 -0.81 1.99
CA THR A 54 3.49 -1.36 0.75
C THR A 54 2.04 -0.90 0.56
N ASN A 55 1.21 -0.99 1.59
CA ASN A 55 -0.18 -0.55 1.54
C ASN A 55 -0.28 0.96 1.28
N LEU A 56 0.54 1.78 1.94
CA LEU A 56 0.59 3.22 1.70
C LEU A 56 1.06 3.55 0.28
N ALA A 57 2.08 2.88 -0.23
CA ALA A 57 2.54 3.06 -1.60
C ALA A 57 1.46 2.64 -2.61
N LEU A 58 0.70 1.59 -2.33
CA LEU A 58 -0.43 1.19 -3.16
C LEU A 58 -1.54 2.24 -3.17
N ILE A 59 -1.95 2.72 -1.98
CA ILE A 59 -2.97 3.77 -1.84
C ILE A 59 -2.50 5.07 -2.51
N ASN A 60 -1.20 5.36 -2.49
CA ASN A 60 -0.62 6.48 -3.22
C ASN A 60 -0.88 6.38 -4.73
N TRP A 61 -0.54 5.25 -5.35
CA TRP A 61 -0.72 5.03 -6.79
C TRP A 61 -2.20 5.01 -7.18
N LEU A 62 -3.03 4.36 -6.36
CA LEU A 62 -4.46 4.30 -6.57
C LEU A 62 -5.12 5.67 -6.36
N GLY A 63 -4.65 6.42 -5.38
CA GLY A 63 -5.03 7.80 -5.16
C GLY A 63 -4.64 8.68 -6.35
N CYS A 64 -3.43 8.54 -6.90
CA CYS A 64 -2.98 9.37 -8.04
C CYS A 64 -3.84 9.11 -9.27
N LEU A 65 -4.39 7.91 -9.42
CA LEU A 65 -5.37 7.63 -10.47
C LEU A 65 -6.65 8.47 -10.35
N PHE A 66 -7.23 8.62 -9.15
CA PHE A 66 -8.51 9.30 -8.96
C PHE A 66 -8.40 10.79 -8.68
N PHE A 67 -7.40 11.18 -7.87
CA PHE A 67 -7.24 12.53 -7.35
C PHE A 67 -6.01 13.25 -7.93
N GLY A 68 -5.25 12.61 -8.83
CA GLY A 68 -4.06 13.19 -9.42
C GLY A 68 -2.93 13.38 -8.40
N PHE A 69 -2.30 14.56 -8.37
CA PHE A 69 -1.09 14.79 -7.59
C PHE A 69 -1.32 14.96 -6.06
N ILE A 70 -2.58 15.00 -5.60
CA ILE A 70 -2.94 15.25 -4.20
C ILE A 70 -2.50 14.11 -3.25
N PRO A 71 -2.90 12.85 -3.46
CA PRO A 71 -2.50 11.73 -2.59
C PRO A 71 -0.99 11.57 -2.38
N PRO A 72 -0.12 11.74 -3.40
CA PRO A 72 1.31 11.71 -3.17
C PRO A 72 1.81 12.79 -2.23
N LEU A 73 1.29 14.01 -2.32
CA LEU A 73 1.64 15.08 -1.37
C LEU A 73 1.20 14.71 0.05
N ILE A 74 -0.02 14.20 0.21
CA ILE A 74 -0.54 13.78 1.53
C ILE A 74 0.36 12.70 2.12
N ILE A 75 0.71 11.67 1.35
CA ILE A 75 1.51 10.55 1.82
C ILE A 75 2.94 10.97 2.15
N MET A 76 3.55 11.85 1.34
CA MET A 76 4.87 12.44 1.64
C MET A 76 4.87 13.22 2.97
N LEU A 77 3.74 13.82 3.36
CA LEU A 77 3.60 14.56 4.61
C LEU A 77 3.27 13.65 5.81
N VAL A 78 2.45 12.63 5.62
CA VAL A 78 2.02 11.71 6.68
C VAL A 78 3.12 10.72 7.03
N LYS A 79 3.83 10.15 6.05
CA LYS A 79 4.82 9.09 6.26
C LYS A 79 6.23 9.56 5.93
N LYS A 80 6.76 10.44 6.78
CA LYS A 80 8.09 11.06 6.55
C LYS A 80 9.27 10.15 6.87
N ASP A 81 9.07 9.20 7.77
CA ASP A 81 10.11 8.35 8.32
C ASP A 81 10.40 7.11 7.45
N ASP A 82 9.57 6.85 6.44
CA ASP A 82 9.69 5.68 5.58
C ASP A 82 10.31 6.05 4.21
N PRO A 83 11.58 5.70 3.96
CA PRO A 83 12.26 6.07 2.72
C PRO A 83 11.63 5.40 1.49
N TYR A 84 11.00 4.23 1.63
CA TYR A 84 10.33 3.58 0.51
C TYR A 84 9.09 4.35 0.10
N VAL A 85 8.19 4.61 1.05
CA VAL A 85 6.93 5.32 0.81
C VAL A 85 7.23 6.70 0.23
N GLN A 86 8.24 7.39 0.77
CA GLN A 86 8.70 8.66 0.23
C GLN A 86 9.19 8.54 -1.21
N SER A 87 9.97 7.51 -1.54
CA SER A 87 10.46 7.33 -2.91
C SER A 87 9.33 7.07 -3.91
N GLN A 88 8.33 6.26 -3.52
CA GLN A 88 7.18 5.94 -4.36
C GLN A 88 6.21 7.12 -4.49
N ALA A 89 5.99 7.86 -3.40
CA ALA A 89 5.17 9.06 -3.42
C ALA A 89 5.80 10.16 -4.28
N LYS A 90 7.11 10.39 -4.20
CA LYS A 90 7.84 11.30 -5.10
C LYS A 90 7.73 10.88 -6.56
N GLU A 91 7.90 9.59 -6.86
CA GLU A 91 7.80 9.07 -8.23
C GLU A 91 6.39 9.25 -8.80
N ALA A 92 5.35 8.88 -8.03
CA ALA A 92 3.95 9.08 -8.43
C ALA A 92 3.61 10.55 -8.60
N LEU A 93 4.13 11.43 -7.72
CA LEU A 93 3.93 12.87 -7.83
C LEU A 93 4.50 13.42 -9.14
N ASN A 94 5.75 13.08 -9.43
CA ASN A 94 6.43 13.49 -10.64
C ASN A 94 5.66 12.97 -11.89
N TRP A 95 5.13 11.75 -11.83
CA TRP A 95 4.34 11.17 -12.91
C TRP A 95 3.03 11.93 -13.12
N CYS A 96 2.28 12.16 -12.04
CA CYS A 96 1.03 12.90 -12.05
C CYS A 96 1.24 14.33 -12.62
N ILE A 97 2.35 15.01 -12.27
CA ILE A 97 2.71 16.33 -12.84
C ILE A 97 3.06 16.22 -14.34
N THR A 98 3.90 15.25 -14.71
CA THR A 98 4.29 15.02 -16.12
C THR A 98 3.06 14.77 -16.98
N PHE A 99 2.18 13.86 -16.54
CA PHE A 99 0.92 13.57 -17.20
C PHE A 99 0.05 14.82 -17.34
N PHE A 100 -0.10 15.62 -16.27
CA PHE A 100 -0.94 16.81 -16.30
C PHE A 100 -0.43 17.85 -17.31
N ILE A 101 0.88 18.12 -17.30
CA ILE A 101 1.50 19.07 -18.24
C ILE A 101 1.35 18.56 -19.68
N THR A 102 1.72 17.31 -19.95
CA THR A 102 1.63 16.73 -21.30
C THR A 102 0.18 16.63 -21.76
N TYR A 103 -0.77 16.32 -20.87
CA TYR A 103 -2.19 16.27 -21.17
C TYR A 103 -2.72 17.65 -21.60
N ILE A 104 -2.37 18.72 -20.87
CA ILE A 104 -2.75 20.09 -21.25
C ILE A 104 -2.19 20.46 -22.62
N VAL A 105 -0.90 20.17 -22.86
CA VAL A 105 -0.26 20.45 -24.15
C VAL A 105 -0.93 19.67 -25.29
N LEU A 106 -1.15 18.37 -25.10
CA LEU A 106 -1.84 17.52 -26.08
C LEU A 106 -3.27 17.98 -26.31
N TRP A 107 -3.98 18.42 -25.26
CA TRP A 107 -5.35 18.92 -25.38
C TRP A 107 -5.41 20.22 -26.19
N ILE A 108 -4.51 21.17 -25.95
CA ILE A 108 -4.41 22.41 -26.74
C ILE A 108 -4.09 22.09 -28.20
N VAL A 109 -3.08 21.24 -28.45
CA VAL A 109 -2.72 20.81 -29.80
C VAL A 109 -3.89 20.10 -30.48
N ALA A 110 -4.59 19.22 -29.78
CA ALA A 110 -5.75 18.51 -30.28
C ALA A 110 -6.92 19.45 -30.61
N MET A 111 -7.14 20.50 -29.82
CA MET A 111 -8.16 21.52 -30.10
C MET A 111 -7.82 22.33 -31.35
N ILE A 112 -6.56 22.77 -31.50
CA ILE A 112 -6.12 23.55 -32.67
C ILE A 112 -6.15 22.69 -33.94
N LEU A 113 -5.53 21.50 -33.91
CA LEU A 113 -5.54 20.57 -35.04
C LEU A 113 -6.97 20.12 -35.34
N GLY A 114 -7.75 19.78 -34.31
CA GLY A 114 -9.14 19.38 -34.46
C GLY A 114 -9.99 20.44 -35.15
N ALA A 115 -9.84 21.72 -34.77
CA ALA A 115 -10.54 22.83 -35.40
C ALA A 115 -10.14 23.02 -36.88
N ILE A 116 -8.86 22.91 -37.21
CA ILE A 116 -8.37 23.01 -38.59
C ILE A 116 -8.88 21.84 -39.44
N LEU A 117 -8.78 20.62 -38.92
CA LEU A 117 -9.21 19.40 -39.60
C LEU A 117 -10.74 19.38 -39.79
N ALA A 118 -11.50 19.87 -38.81
CA ALA A 118 -12.96 19.97 -38.87
C ALA A 118 -13.43 20.87 -40.02
N PHE A 119 -12.68 21.94 -40.34
CA PHE A 119 -13.01 22.85 -41.43
C PHE A 119 -12.88 22.20 -42.81
N ILE A 120 -11.94 21.25 -42.96
CA ILE A 120 -11.73 20.50 -44.20
C ILE A 120 -12.73 19.34 -44.31
N TRP A 121 -12.84 18.54 -43.24
CA TRP A 121 -13.73 17.38 -43.20
C TRP A 121 -14.05 17.00 -41.76
N ALA A 122 -15.32 17.15 -41.36
CA ALA A 122 -15.75 17.01 -39.97
C ALA A 122 -15.31 15.70 -39.26
N PRO A 123 -15.35 14.51 -39.91
CA PRO A 123 -14.92 13.28 -39.23
C PRO A 123 -13.41 13.18 -38.99
N LEU A 124 -12.58 13.98 -39.68
CA LEU A 124 -11.13 14.00 -39.44
C LEU A 124 -10.77 14.63 -38.09
N ALA A 125 -11.65 15.48 -37.55
CA ALA A 125 -11.47 16.13 -36.26
C ALA A 125 -11.45 15.15 -35.08
N PHE A 126 -11.96 13.92 -35.25
CA PHE A 126 -11.92 12.89 -34.21
C PHE A 126 -10.54 12.27 -34.01
N ILE A 127 -9.65 12.33 -35.01
CA ILE A 127 -8.30 11.76 -34.92
C ILE A 127 -7.52 12.29 -33.71
N PRO A 128 -7.32 13.61 -33.53
CA PRO A 128 -6.59 14.13 -32.37
C PRO A 128 -7.25 13.77 -31.04
N MET A 129 -8.59 13.64 -31.00
CA MET A 129 -9.31 13.23 -29.80
C MET A 129 -8.99 11.78 -29.39
N ILE A 130 -8.81 10.88 -30.37
CA ILE A 130 -8.39 9.49 -30.12
C ILE A 130 -7.01 9.46 -29.45
N PHE A 131 -6.07 10.31 -29.88
CA PHE A 131 -4.74 10.40 -29.25
C PHE A 131 -4.81 10.88 -27.80
N VAL A 132 -5.65 11.88 -27.50
CA VAL A 132 -5.87 12.34 -26.11
C VAL A 132 -6.44 11.22 -25.25
N PHE A 133 -7.40 10.45 -25.79
CA PHE A 133 -7.99 9.31 -25.09
C PHE A 133 -6.97 8.19 -24.85
N LEU A 134 -6.16 7.82 -25.85
CA LEU A 134 -5.06 6.85 -25.71
C LEU A 134 -4.04 7.27 -24.66
N TYR A 135 -3.72 8.56 -24.59
CA TYR A 135 -2.81 9.10 -23.60
C TYR A 135 -3.40 9.03 -22.18
N ALA A 136 -4.68 9.39 -22.02
CA ALA A 136 -5.40 9.23 -20.75
C ALA A 136 -5.49 7.75 -20.31
N PHE A 137 -5.67 6.82 -21.26
CA PHE A 137 -5.61 5.38 -20.96
C PHE A 137 -4.22 4.94 -20.51
N SER A 138 -3.17 5.49 -21.10
CA SER A 138 -1.79 5.21 -20.66
C SER A 138 -1.56 5.62 -19.21
N HIS A 139 -2.15 6.74 -18.76
CA HIS A 139 -2.12 7.15 -17.35
C HIS A 139 -2.70 6.10 -16.40
N LEU A 140 -3.86 5.55 -16.74
CA LEU A 140 -4.46 4.44 -16.00
C LEU A 140 -3.49 3.26 -15.90
N VAL A 141 -2.89 2.84 -17.03
CA VAL A 141 -1.95 1.71 -17.06
C VAL A 141 -0.74 1.94 -16.15
N PHE A 142 -0.14 3.13 -16.18
CA PHE A 142 0.99 3.46 -15.31
C PHE A 142 0.62 3.47 -13.82
N CYS A 143 -0.54 4.02 -13.46
CA CYS A 143 -1.02 3.99 -12.08
C CYS A 143 -1.25 2.55 -11.58
N ILE A 144 -1.86 1.69 -12.40
CA ILE A 144 -2.09 0.29 -12.07
C ILE A 144 -0.76 -0.47 -11.96
N MET A 145 0.17 -0.25 -12.88
CA MET A 145 1.50 -0.88 -12.83
C MET A 145 2.27 -0.49 -11.57
N GLY A 146 2.18 0.79 -11.16
CA GLY A 146 2.75 1.27 -9.90
C GLY A 146 2.11 0.62 -8.69
N ALA A 147 0.78 0.52 -8.66
CA ALA A 147 0.04 -0.14 -7.58
C ALA A 147 0.40 -1.64 -7.45
N VAL A 148 0.47 -2.37 -8.56
CA VAL A 148 0.84 -3.81 -8.58
C VAL A 148 2.30 -4.03 -8.19
N LYS A 149 3.20 -3.16 -8.62
CA LYS A 149 4.61 -3.21 -8.21
C LYS A 149 4.75 -2.95 -6.71
N CYS A 150 4.01 -1.97 -6.19
CA CYS A 150 3.99 -1.67 -4.77
C CYS A 150 3.37 -2.81 -3.97
N SER A 151 2.32 -3.48 -4.45
CA SER A 151 1.72 -4.64 -3.77
C SER A 151 2.70 -5.80 -3.58
N SER A 152 3.72 -5.90 -4.43
CA SER A 152 4.80 -6.88 -4.34
C SER A 152 6.01 -6.39 -3.53
N GLY A 153 5.94 -5.19 -2.92
CA GLY A 153 7.04 -4.53 -2.22
C GLY A 153 8.19 -4.07 -3.12
N GLN A 154 8.01 -4.10 -4.44
CA GLN A 154 9.04 -3.67 -5.40
C GLN A 154 9.03 -2.15 -5.54
N ASP A 155 10.19 -1.59 -5.87
CA ASP A 155 10.29 -0.19 -6.27
C ASP A 155 9.78 -0.02 -7.69
N PHE A 156 8.78 0.86 -7.86
CA PHE A 156 8.35 1.31 -9.17
C PHE A 156 9.08 2.60 -9.54
N LYS A 157 9.58 2.65 -10.77
CA LYS A 157 10.20 3.83 -11.39
C LYS A 157 9.60 3.98 -12.76
N VAL A 158 9.01 5.14 -13.03
CA VAL A 158 8.38 5.42 -14.30
C VAL A 158 9.48 5.93 -15.25
N PRO A 159 9.70 5.28 -16.40
CA PRO A 159 10.78 5.70 -17.32
C PRO A 159 10.48 7.07 -17.95
N PHE A 160 9.21 7.38 -18.21
CA PHE A 160 8.75 8.68 -18.72
C PHE A 160 8.34 9.62 -17.59
N ASN A 161 9.28 9.94 -16.70
CA ASN A 161 9.00 10.78 -15.55
C ASN A 161 9.97 11.95 -15.43
N ILE A 162 9.44 13.16 -15.39
CA ILE A 162 10.24 14.36 -15.13
C ILE A 162 10.54 14.39 -13.64
N ARG A 163 11.75 13.96 -13.26
CA ARG A 163 12.21 13.96 -11.86
C ARG A 163 12.50 15.38 -11.37
N LEU A 164 11.45 16.10 -11.00
CA LEU A 164 11.55 17.45 -10.44
C LEU A 164 12.01 17.44 -8.98
N ILE A 165 11.71 16.37 -8.24
CA ILE A 165 12.07 16.22 -6.83
C ILE A 165 13.03 15.03 -6.67
N LYS A 166 14.22 15.29 -6.10
CA LYS A 166 15.26 14.28 -5.78
C LYS A 166 15.18 13.84 -4.32
#